data_AF-A0A451G4R4-F1
#
_entry.id   AF-A0A451G4R4-F1
#
_cell.length_a   1.000
_cell.length_b   1.000
_cell.length_c   1.000
_cell.angle_alpha   90.00
_cell.angle_beta   90.00
_cell.angle_gamma   90.00
#
_symmetry.space_group_name_H-M   'P 1'
#
loop_
_entity.id
_entity.type
_entity.pdbx_description
1 polymer ?
#
loop_
_entity_poly.entity_id
_entity_poly.type
_entity_poly.pdbx_seq_one_letter_code
_entity_poly.pdbx_strand_id
1 'polypeptide(L)'
;MYQEQLPPFALSQVVDCFWQAEMHTQAQLIVPDGCQDWVFERTEHTTDAFLIGSMTEAQSVRVIGSKTFFGVRFRPGALSLLTAMPMQPLTNQRCDLNELFPFSNSLKAQLSTPELDLPAFAERLSTALLNSTSRLTSDNHRRLTYFAQAAEGNIQQLADHLHISRRHFHRLFTHAFGYSPRFYGKVQRFNRLNERLQQGDALLEATLEAGYYDQAHMNRDVKQLTGLTPRDWLNQT
;
A
#
# COMPACT_ATOMS: atom_id res chain seq x y z
N MET A 1 2.62 19.46 -2.23
CA MET A 1 2.69 18.94 -3.62
C MET A 1 2.97 17.44 -3.56
N TYR A 2 2.28 16.61 -4.36
CA TYR A 2 2.49 15.15 -4.42
C TYR A 2 3.11 14.75 -5.77
N GLN A 3 4.12 13.89 -5.76
CA GLN A 3 4.82 13.39 -6.94
C GLN A 3 5.16 11.91 -6.78
N GLU A 4 5.19 11.18 -7.89
CA GLU A 4 5.58 9.77 -7.95
C GLU A 4 6.68 9.55 -8.98
N GLN A 5 7.53 8.56 -8.72
CA GLN A 5 8.57 8.08 -9.61
C GLN A 5 8.53 6.55 -9.66
N LEU A 6 8.55 6.01 -10.88
CA LEU A 6 8.60 4.56 -11.08
C LEU A 6 9.93 3.97 -10.59
N PRO A 7 9.92 2.75 -10.04
CA PRO A 7 11.13 2.08 -9.60
C PRO A 7 11.95 1.56 -10.79
N PRO A 8 13.25 1.29 -10.60
CA PRO A 8 14.03 0.58 -11.61
C PRO A 8 13.44 -0.81 -11.86
N PHE A 9 13.63 -1.34 -13.08
CA PHE A 9 13.05 -2.62 -13.52
C PHE A 9 13.28 -3.76 -12.53
N ALA A 10 14.48 -3.85 -11.94
CA ALA A 10 14.85 -4.87 -10.96
C ALA A 10 14.01 -4.85 -9.67
N LEU A 11 13.32 -3.74 -9.36
CA LEU A 11 12.43 -3.61 -8.21
C LEU A 11 10.94 -3.57 -8.60
N SER A 12 10.62 -3.51 -9.89
CA SER A 12 9.25 -3.32 -10.40
C SER A 12 8.24 -4.39 -9.98
N GLN A 13 8.71 -5.57 -9.53
CA GLN A 13 7.87 -6.66 -9.03
C GLN A 13 7.51 -6.52 -7.54
N VAL A 14 8.20 -5.63 -6.82
CA VAL A 14 8.11 -5.51 -5.35
C VAL A 14 7.73 -4.09 -4.93
N VAL A 15 8.29 -3.09 -5.62
CA VAL A 15 7.98 -1.68 -5.44
C VAL A 15 7.02 -1.25 -6.53
N ASP A 16 5.98 -0.51 -6.16
CA ASP A 16 5.03 0.08 -7.09
C ASP A 16 5.51 1.46 -7.53
N CYS A 17 5.83 2.33 -6.58
CA CYS A 17 6.43 3.64 -6.82
C CYS A 17 7.27 4.13 -5.63
N PHE A 18 8.14 5.08 -5.91
CA PHE A 18 8.67 6.03 -4.94
C PHE A 18 7.82 7.29 -5.00
N TRP A 19 7.54 7.93 -3.87
CA TRP A 19 6.72 9.13 -3.85
C TRP A 19 7.26 10.19 -2.91
N GLN A 20 6.93 11.44 -3.19
CA GLN A 20 7.21 12.60 -2.34
C GLN A 20 5.94 13.40 -2.14
N ALA A 21 5.70 13.84 -0.91
CA ALA A 21 4.58 14.70 -0.57
C ALA A 21 5.03 15.84 0.36
N GLU A 22 4.75 17.08 -0.02
CA GLU A 22 4.81 18.22 0.90
C GLU A 22 3.42 18.47 1.47
N MET A 23 3.33 18.45 2.80
CA MET A 23 2.08 18.66 3.54
C MET A 23 2.28 19.75 4.58
N HIS A 24 1.27 20.61 4.71
CA HIS A 24 1.18 21.61 5.76
C HIS A 24 0.18 21.16 6.83
N THR A 25 -0.09 22.03 7.81
CA THR A 25 -1.05 21.74 8.88
C THR A 25 -2.43 21.39 8.32
N GLN A 26 -2.76 20.10 8.34
CA GLN A 26 -3.95 19.54 7.73
C GLN A 26 -4.31 18.21 8.42
N ALA A 27 -5.60 17.91 8.50
CA ALA A 27 -6.07 16.56 8.73
C ALA A 27 -6.44 15.93 7.38
N GLN A 28 -5.95 14.73 7.12
CA GLN A 28 -6.26 13.96 5.93
C GLN A 28 -6.73 12.56 6.32
N LEU A 29 -7.78 12.11 5.66
CA LEU A 29 -8.23 10.73 5.76
C LEU A 29 -7.45 9.88 4.75
N ILE A 30 -6.67 8.93 5.24
CA ILE A 30 -6.00 7.93 4.42
C ILE A 30 -6.89 6.70 4.37
N VAL A 31 -7.26 6.26 3.17
CA VAL A 31 -8.16 5.11 2.97
C VAL A 31 -7.37 3.87 2.57
N PRO A 32 -7.89 2.65 2.82
CA PRO A 32 -7.22 1.43 2.39
C PRO A 32 -7.04 1.37 0.87
N ASP A 33 -5.80 1.19 0.42
CA ASP A 33 -5.41 1.01 -0.99
C ASP A 33 -4.88 -0.40 -1.29
N GLY A 34 -4.55 -1.15 -0.24
CA GLY A 34 -4.03 -2.51 -0.30
C GLY A 34 -2.51 -2.60 -0.31
N CYS A 35 -1.82 -1.47 -0.26
CA CYS A 35 -0.38 -1.37 -0.23
C CYS A 35 0.16 -1.34 1.20
N GLN A 36 1.48 -1.42 1.30
CA GLN A 36 2.22 -1.08 2.50
C GLN A 36 3.28 -0.07 2.10
N ASP A 37 3.55 0.90 2.97
CA ASP A 37 4.47 1.97 2.66
C ASP A 37 5.58 2.03 3.72
N TRP A 38 6.83 2.23 3.26
CA TRP A 38 7.84 2.83 4.12
C TRP A 38 7.83 4.32 3.90
N VAL A 39 7.69 5.07 4.98
CA VAL A 39 7.53 6.51 4.93
C VAL A 39 8.60 7.17 5.79
N PHE A 40 9.24 8.17 5.22
CA PHE A 40 10.24 9.02 5.84
C PHE A 40 9.64 10.41 5.98
N GLU A 41 9.37 10.81 7.22
CA GLU A 41 8.84 12.11 7.58
C GLU A 41 10.00 13.02 7.97
N ARG A 42 10.23 14.05 7.16
CA ARG A 42 11.29 15.03 7.36
C ARG A 42 10.72 16.35 7.87
N THR A 43 11.32 16.82 8.96
CA THR A 43 11.14 18.16 9.50
C THR A 43 12.43 18.97 9.33
N GLU A 44 12.47 20.21 9.83
CA GLU A 44 13.69 21.01 9.86
C GLU A 44 14.82 20.37 10.69
N HIS A 45 14.48 19.52 11.66
CA HIS A 45 15.44 19.02 12.66
C HIS A 45 15.58 17.49 12.70
N THR A 46 14.57 16.75 12.22
CA THR A 46 14.52 15.29 12.36
C THR A 46 14.05 14.61 11.08
N THR A 47 14.48 13.37 10.91
CA THR A 47 13.95 12.44 9.91
C THR A 47 13.48 11.18 10.63
N ASP A 48 12.16 11.05 10.77
CA ASP A 48 11.54 9.84 11.31
C ASP A 48 11.21 8.89 10.16
N ALA A 49 11.28 7.59 10.40
CA ALA A 49 10.92 6.58 9.40
C ALA A 49 10.02 5.54 10.03
N PHE A 50 8.96 5.19 9.32
CA PHE A 50 7.94 4.27 9.80
C PHE A 50 7.42 3.40 8.67
N LEU A 51 6.97 2.22 9.06
CA LEU A 51 6.18 1.34 8.23
C LEU A 51 4.70 1.65 8.47
N ILE A 52 3.98 1.92 7.39
CA ILE A 52 2.52 1.91 7.36
C ILE A 52 2.10 0.54 6.86
N GLY A 53 1.51 -0.25 7.75
CA GLY A 53 1.04 -1.57 7.39
C GLY A 53 -0.28 -1.50 6.62
N SER A 54 -0.73 -2.66 6.17
CA SER A 54 -1.97 -2.77 5.41
C SER A 54 -3.16 -2.24 6.19
N MET A 55 -4.07 -1.55 5.50
CA MET A 55 -5.24 -0.95 6.13
C MET A 55 -6.50 -1.75 5.85
N THR A 56 -7.37 -1.85 6.85
CA THR A 56 -8.72 -2.42 6.75
C THR A 56 -9.82 -1.41 7.06
N GLU A 57 -9.41 -0.21 7.47
CA GLU A 57 -10.25 0.94 7.73
C GLU A 57 -9.41 2.20 7.50
N ALA A 58 -10.08 3.32 7.24
CA ALA A 58 -9.40 4.59 7.04
C ALA A 58 -8.80 5.12 8.34
N GLN A 59 -7.69 5.83 8.20
CA GLN A 59 -6.97 6.46 9.31
C GLN A 59 -6.89 7.96 9.10
N SER A 60 -7.27 8.71 10.13
CA SER A 60 -7.11 10.16 10.15
C SER A 60 -5.67 10.49 10.53
N VAL A 61 -4.90 11.02 9.58
CA VAL A 61 -3.55 11.53 9.82
C VAL A 61 -3.60 13.03 9.95
N ARG A 62 -3.07 13.55 11.05
CA ARG A 62 -2.93 14.98 11.29
C ARG A 62 -1.48 15.40 11.14
N VAL A 63 -1.21 16.21 10.13
CA VAL A 63 0.08 16.89 9.95
C VAL A 63 0.02 18.22 10.68
N ILE A 64 1.09 18.55 11.41
CA ILE A 64 1.25 19.82 12.12
C ILE A 64 2.54 20.46 11.62
N GLY A 65 2.46 21.75 11.27
CA GLY A 65 3.58 22.48 10.67
C GLY A 65 3.77 22.13 9.19
N SER A 66 4.96 22.37 8.68
CA SER A 66 5.36 21.99 7.33
C SER A 66 6.24 20.74 7.39
N LYS A 67 5.85 19.69 6.67
CA LYS A 67 6.61 18.43 6.61
C LYS A 67 6.77 17.98 5.17
N THR A 68 7.93 17.42 4.87
CA THR A 68 8.17 16.69 3.62
C THR A 68 8.17 15.21 3.92
N PHE A 69 7.37 14.46 3.19
CA PHE A 69 7.33 13.01 3.24
C PHE A 69 7.98 12.45 1.98
N PHE A 70 8.80 11.42 2.16
CA PHE A 70 9.22 10.54 1.08
C PHE A 70 8.74 9.13 1.41
N GLY A 71 8.38 8.35 0.41
CA GLY A 71 7.95 6.99 0.64
C GLY A 71 8.30 6.02 -0.47
N VAL A 72 8.36 4.76 -0.06
CA VAL A 72 8.39 3.60 -0.95
C VAL A 72 7.05 2.89 -0.78
N ARG A 73 6.25 2.87 -1.84
CA ARG A 73 5.03 2.06 -1.89
C ARG A 73 5.38 0.67 -2.39
N PHE A 74 5.12 -0.34 -1.59
CA PHE A 74 5.28 -1.73 -2.00
C PHE A 74 4.05 -2.20 -2.75
N ARG A 75 4.25 -3.06 -3.76
CA ARG A 75 3.14 -3.77 -4.39
C ARG A 75 2.39 -4.58 -3.32
N PRO A 76 1.05 -4.70 -3.42
CA PRO A 76 0.26 -5.42 -2.44
C PRO A 76 0.82 -6.82 -2.12
N GLY A 77 1.14 -7.04 -0.85
CA GLY A 77 1.69 -8.30 -0.34
C GLY A 77 3.20 -8.48 -0.47
N ALA A 78 3.89 -7.62 -1.22
CA ALA A 78 5.31 -7.78 -1.55
C ALA A 78 6.24 -7.58 -0.36
N LEU A 79 5.87 -6.70 0.59
CA LEU A 79 6.69 -6.41 1.76
C LEU A 79 6.92 -7.64 2.64
N SER A 80 5.93 -8.53 2.77
CA SER A 80 6.08 -9.78 3.53
C SER A 80 7.20 -10.69 3.00
N LEU A 81 7.53 -10.59 1.71
CA LEU A 81 8.54 -11.43 1.08
C LEU A 81 9.96 -10.90 1.31
N LEU A 82 10.10 -9.59 1.53
CA LEU A 82 11.39 -8.98 1.90
C LEU A 82 11.75 -9.26 3.36
N THR A 83 10.73 -9.38 4.20
CA THR A 83 10.87 -9.34 5.65
C THR A 83 10.71 -10.71 6.28
N ALA A 84 10.10 -11.65 5.55
CA ALA A 84 9.62 -12.94 6.06
C ALA A 84 8.71 -12.83 7.29
N MET A 85 8.18 -11.64 7.57
CA MET A 85 7.31 -11.36 8.70
C MET A 85 5.83 -11.51 8.30
N PRO A 86 4.97 -11.98 9.22
CA PRO A 86 3.52 -11.90 9.03
C PRO A 86 3.08 -10.43 9.04
N MET A 87 2.24 -10.03 8.08
CA MET A 87 1.73 -8.65 8.01
C MET A 87 0.50 -8.41 8.91
N GLN A 88 -0.09 -9.47 9.50
CA GLN A 88 -1.26 -9.34 10.38
C GLN A 88 -1.01 -8.42 11.58
N PRO A 89 0.11 -8.53 12.32
CA PRO A 89 0.39 -7.63 13.44
C PRO A 89 0.59 -6.17 13.02
N LEU A 90 0.90 -5.93 11.74
CA LEU A 90 1.13 -4.59 11.18
C LEU A 90 -0.16 -3.99 10.62
N THR A 91 -1.26 -4.75 10.55
CA THR A 91 -2.52 -4.28 9.97
C THR A 91 -3.11 -3.15 10.82
N ASN A 92 -3.47 -2.04 10.17
CA ASN A 92 -3.87 -0.77 10.80
C ASN A 92 -2.82 -0.19 11.78
N GLN A 93 -1.54 -0.57 11.68
CA GLN A 93 -0.48 -0.06 12.55
C GLN A 93 0.49 0.85 11.80
N ARG A 94 1.04 1.81 12.55
CA ARG A 94 2.24 2.58 12.21
C ARG A 94 3.36 2.12 13.14
N CYS A 95 4.41 1.54 12.58
CA CYS A 95 5.54 0.98 13.36
C CYS A 95 6.82 1.76 13.05
N ASP A 96 7.69 1.99 14.04
CA ASP A 96 9.01 2.56 13.76
C ASP A 96 9.80 1.59 12.88
N LEU A 97 10.31 2.10 11.77
CA LEU A 97 11.04 1.29 10.80
C LEU A 97 12.33 0.73 11.41
N ASN A 98 12.94 1.43 12.37
CA ASN A 98 14.16 1.00 13.06
C ASN A 98 13.97 -0.25 13.92
N GLU A 99 12.78 -0.42 14.49
CA GLU A 99 12.45 -1.61 15.29
C GLU A 99 12.33 -2.86 14.43
N LEU A 100 11.90 -2.68 13.17
CA LEU A 100 11.68 -3.77 12.23
C LEU A 100 12.89 -4.05 11.34
N PHE A 101 13.66 -3.01 11.00
CA PHE A 101 14.75 -3.05 10.04
C PHE A 101 15.94 -2.22 10.52
N PRO A 102 16.90 -2.78 11.26
CA PRO A 102 18.03 -2.00 11.79
C PRO A 102 18.85 -1.22 10.75
N PHE A 103 18.83 -1.66 9.47
CA PHE A 103 19.48 -0.93 8.37
C PHE A 103 18.82 0.44 8.06
N SER A 104 17.59 0.70 8.53
CA SER A 104 16.90 1.97 8.32
C SER A 104 17.60 3.14 9.01
N ASN A 105 18.42 2.92 10.03
CA ASN A 105 19.24 4.00 10.62
C ASN A 105 20.25 4.58 9.62
N SER A 106 20.90 3.70 8.84
CA SER A 106 21.82 4.14 7.79
C SER A 106 21.07 4.90 6.70
N LEU A 107 19.87 4.44 6.34
CA LEU A 107 18.99 5.14 5.40
C LEU A 107 18.56 6.50 5.96
N LYS A 108 18.07 6.60 7.20
CA LYS A 108 17.70 7.87 7.85
C LYS A 108 18.83 8.90 7.74
N ALA A 109 20.07 8.50 8.03
CA ALA A 109 21.23 9.38 7.91
C ALA A 109 21.48 9.84 6.47
N GLN A 110 21.41 8.94 5.50
CA GLN A 110 21.58 9.26 4.08
C GLN A 110 20.47 10.15 3.51
N LEU A 111 19.28 10.12 4.11
CA LEU A 111 18.07 10.83 3.65
C LEU A 111 17.82 12.13 4.42
N SER A 112 18.64 12.45 5.41
CA SER A 112 18.53 13.70 6.19
C SER A 112 19.24 14.89 5.51
N THR A 113 19.73 14.73 4.29
CA THR A 113 20.38 15.81 3.55
C THR A 113 19.35 16.86 3.09
N PRO A 114 19.61 18.17 3.28
CA PRO A 114 18.64 19.24 2.94
C PRO A 114 18.19 19.23 1.48
N GLU A 115 19.10 18.87 0.57
CA GLU A 115 18.91 18.88 -0.89
C GLU A 115 18.29 17.59 -1.44
N LEU A 116 17.80 16.69 -0.58
CA LEU A 116 17.20 15.44 -1.05
C LEU A 116 15.89 15.73 -1.80
N ASP A 117 15.87 15.35 -3.07
CA ASP A 117 14.70 15.29 -3.95
C ASP A 117 14.26 13.84 -4.20
N LEU A 118 13.12 13.67 -4.89
CA LEU A 118 12.56 12.35 -5.17
C LEU A 118 13.51 11.44 -5.99
N PRO A 119 14.20 11.91 -7.06
CA PRO A 119 15.18 11.10 -7.77
C PRO A 119 16.33 10.59 -6.89
N ALA A 120 16.94 11.47 -6.08
CA ALA A 120 18.03 11.07 -5.19
C ALA A 120 17.55 10.13 -4.08
N PHE A 121 16.34 10.33 -3.56
CA PHE A 121 15.69 9.40 -2.63
C PHE A 121 15.52 8.01 -3.27
N ALA A 122 14.92 7.95 -4.46
CA ALA A 122 14.64 6.71 -5.16
C ALA A 122 15.91 5.92 -5.48
N GLU A 123 17.00 6.58 -5.88
CA GLU A 123 18.30 5.93 -6.15
C GLU A 123 18.89 5.27 -4.89
N ARG A 124 18.93 6.03 -3.78
CA ARG A 124 19.48 5.56 -2.49
C ARG A 124 18.68 4.38 -1.95
N LEU A 125 17.35 4.48 -1.95
CA LEU A 125 16.48 3.39 -1.49
C LEU A 125 16.55 2.18 -2.43
N SER A 126 16.64 2.39 -3.74
CA SER A 126 16.76 1.28 -4.69
C SER A 126 18.00 0.44 -4.41
N THR A 127 19.14 1.09 -4.13
CA THR A 127 20.39 0.40 -3.79
C THR A 127 20.24 -0.46 -2.52
N ALA A 128 19.62 0.07 -1.47
CA ALA A 128 19.39 -0.68 -0.24
C ALA A 128 18.39 -1.84 -0.41
N LEU A 129 17.33 -1.62 -1.18
CA LEU A 129 16.31 -2.64 -1.47
C LEU A 129 16.87 -3.76 -2.33
N LEU A 130 17.68 -3.47 -3.36
CA LEU A 130 18.29 -4.48 -4.22
C LEU A 130 19.20 -5.46 -3.46
N ASN A 131 19.94 -4.96 -2.48
CA ASN A 131 20.74 -5.82 -1.60
C ASN A 131 19.86 -6.78 -0.79
N SER A 132 18.64 -6.36 -0.45
CA SER A 132 17.68 -7.13 0.34
C SER A 132 16.83 -8.09 -0.52
N THR A 133 16.48 -7.69 -1.75
CA THR A 133 15.63 -8.47 -2.67
C THR A 133 16.37 -9.62 -3.34
N SER A 134 17.71 -9.66 -3.28
CA SER A 134 18.55 -10.79 -3.73
C SER A 134 18.12 -12.16 -3.17
N ARG A 135 17.36 -12.17 -2.06
CA ARG A 135 16.83 -13.36 -1.39
C ARG A 135 15.48 -13.83 -1.96
N LEU A 136 14.85 -13.07 -2.86
CA LEU A 136 13.56 -13.43 -3.43
C LEU A 136 13.72 -14.53 -4.49
N THR A 137 12.93 -15.60 -4.35
CA THR A 137 12.92 -16.73 -5.28
C THR A 137 11.93 -16.49 -6.43
N SER A 138 12.06 -17.26 -7.52
CA SER A 138 11.04 -17.25 -8.60
C SER A 138 9.65 -17.66 -8.10
N ASP A 139 9.58 -18.51 -7.07
CA ASP A 139 8.31 -18.90 -6.45
C ASP A 139 7.65 -17.73 -5.69
N ASN A 140 8.45 -16.87 -5.05
CA ASN A 140 7.95 -15.65 -4.40
C ASN A 140 7.30 -14.70 -5.41
N HIS A 141 7.97 -14.45 -6.55
CA HIS A 141 7.44 -13.62 -7.63
C HIS A 141 6.15 -14.20 -8.19
N ARG A 142 6.13 -15.51 -8.47
CA ARG A 142 4.95 -16.21 -8.96
C ARG A 142 3.76 -16.06 -8.00
N ARG A 143 3.99 -16.18 -6.69
CA ARG A 143 2.93 -15.98 -5.68
C ARG A 143 2.36 -14.57 -5.71
N LEU A 144 3.18 -13.53 -5.80
CA LEU A 144 2.69 -12.15 -5.91
C LEU A 144 1.80 -11.95 -7.14
N THR A 145 2.21 -12.49 -8.29
CA THR A 145 1.40 -12.43 -9.51
C THR A 145 0.00 -13.01 -9.30
N TYR A 146 -0.11 -14.19 -8.67
CA TYR A 146 -1.40 -14.82 -8.41
C TYR A 146 -2.18 -14.16 -7.26
N PHE A 147 -1.50 -13.57 -6.28
CA PHE A 147 -2.18 -12.80 -5.22
C PHE A 147 -2.81 -11.52 -5.75
N ALA A 148 -2.15 -10.81 -6.68
CA ALA A 148 -2.74 -9.64 -7.32
C ALA A 148 -4.08 -9.96 -8.02
N GLN A 149 -4.22 -11.18 -8.55
CA GLN A 149 -5.45 -11.66 -9.19
C GLN A 149 -6.55 -12.09 -8.19
N ALA A 150 -6.24 -12.21 -6.90
CA ALA A 150 -7.18 -12.75 -5.90
C ALA A 150 -8.38 -11.83 -5.63
N ALA A 151 -8.33 -10.57 -6.07
CA ALA A 151 -9.43 -9.62 -5.92
C ALA A 151 -10.68 -10.02 -6.71
N GLU A 152 -10.48 -10.65 -7.88
CA GLU A 152 -11.54 -11.01 -8.83
C GLU A 152 -11.49 -12.48 -9.24
N GLY A 153 -10.37 -13.15 -8.99
CA GLY A 153 -10.15 -14.53 -9.38
C GLY A 153 -10.83 -15.55 -8.48
N ASN A 154 -11.11 -16.72 -9.05
CA ASN A 154 -11.53 -17.88 -8.27
C ASN A 154 -10.33 -18.40 -7.45
N ILE A 155 -10.39 -18.24 -6.13
CA ILE A 155 -9.32 -18.65 -5.21
C ILE A 155 -8.93 -20.12 -5.37
N GLN A 156 -9.86 -21.02 -5.71
CA GLN A 156 -9.54 -22.43 -5.97
C GLN A 156 -8.64 -22.56 -7.20
N GLN A 157 -9.01 -21.92 -8.31
CA GLN A 157 -8.20 -21.93 -9.53
C GLN A 157 -6.81 -21.32 -9.29
N LEU A 158 -6.73 -20.18 -8.59
CA LEU A 158 -5.44 -19.56 -8.26
C LEU A 158 -4.56 -20.46 -7.39
N ALA A 159 -5.16 -21.19 -6.45
CA ALA A 159 -4.44 -22.17 -5.63
C ALA A 159 -3.95 -23.37 -6.46
N ASP A 160 -4.76 -23.86 -7.40
CA ASP A 160 -4.40 -24.96 -8.29
C ASP A 160 -3.21 -24.60 -9.20
N HIS A 161 -3.17 -23.37 -9.75
CA HIS A 161 -2.03 -22.87 -10.53
C HIS A 161 -0.73 -22.76 -9.71
N LEU A 162 -0.84 -22.60 -8.40
CA LEU A 162 0.28 -22.59 -7.47
C LEU A 162 0.60 -23.98 -6.92
N HIS A 163 -0.14 -25.02 -7.32
CA HIS A 163 -0.05 -26.39 -6.80
C HIS A 163 -0.18 -26.47 -5.27
N ILE A 164 -1.06 -25.65 -4.70
CA ILE A 164 -1.33 -25.62 -3.25
C ILE A 164 -2.83 -25.76 -2.98
N SER A 165 -3.18 -26.19 -1.77
CA SER A 165 -4.59 -26.20 -1.37
C SER A 165 -5.13 -24.78 -1.18
N ARG A 166 -6.44 -24.60 -1.35
CA ARG A 166 -7.14 -23.34 -1.04
C ARG A 166 -6.87 -22.82 0.38
N ARG A 167 -6.80 -23.73 1.36
CA ARG A 167 -6.45 -23.39 2.75
C ARG A 167 -5.04 -22.83 2.85
N HIS A 168 -4.09 -23.44 2.13
CA HIS A 168 -2.71 -22.96 2.12
C HIS A 168 -2.60 -21.60 1.42
N PHE A 169 -3.29 -21.41 0.29
CA PHE A 169 -3.39 -20.12 -0.39
C PHE A 169 -3.87 -19.03 0.56
N HIS A 170 -5.00 -19.25 1.25
CA HIS A 170 -5.53 -18.29 2.22
C HIS A 170 -4.52 -17.95 3.33
N ARG A 171 -3.79 -18.95 3.84
CA ARG A 171 -2.78 -18.73 4.88
C ARG A 171 -1.63 -17.86 4.36
N LEU A 172 -1.08 -18.17 3.19
CA LEU A 172 0.01 -17.41 2.58
C LEU A 172 -0.44 -16.00 2.20
N PHE A 173 -1.64 -15.86 1.64
CA PHE A 173 -2.22 -14.56 1.32
C PHE A 173 -2.38 -13.70 2.58
N THR A 174 -2.99 -14.26 3.63
CA THR A 174 -3.21 -13.50 4.88
C THR A 174 -1.87 -13.13 5.54
N HIS A 175 -0.87 -14.02 5.46
CA HIS A 175 0.48 -13.70 5.90
C HIS A 175 1.08 -12.51 5.12
N ALA A 176 0.83 -12.45 3.81
CA ALA A 176 1.38 -11.42 2.95
C ALA A 176 0.64 -10.07 3.00
N PHE A 177 -0.67 -10.09 3.16
CA PHE A 177 -1.53 -8.89 3.09
C PHE A 177 -2.01 -8.42 4.47
N GLY A 178 -1.89 -9.24 5.50
CA GLY A 178 -2.45 -8.96 6.83
C GLY A 178 -3.95 -9.24 6.94
N TYR A 179 -4.67 -9.38 5.82
CA TYR A 179 -6.10 -9.67 5.76
C TYR A 179 -6.43 -10.71 4.67
N SER A 180 -7.70 -11.13 4.61
CA SER A 180 -8.16 -12.18 3.70
C SER A 180 -8.24 -11.73 2.22
N PRO A 181 -8.15 -12.66 1.24
CA PRO A 181 -8.42 -12.36 -0.18
C PRO A 181 -9.76 -11.68 -0.43
N ARG A 182 -10.79 -12.04 0.33
CA ARG A 182 -12.13 -11.43 0.22
C ARG A 182 -12.09 -9.94 0.59
N PHE A 183 -11.31 -9.58 1.60
CA PHE A 183 -11.14 -8.19 2.00
C PHE A 183 -10.31 -7.43 0.95
N TYR A 184 -9.26 -8.06 0.40
CA TYR A 184 -8.51 -7.49 -0.71
C TYR A 184 -9.40 -7.15 -1.91
N GLY A 185 -10.29 -8.06 -2.32
CA GLY A 185 -11.25 -7.79 -3.40
C GLY A 185 -12.18 -6.61 -3.10
N LYS A 186 -12.51 -6.37 -1.83
CA LYS A 186 -13.25 -5.16 -1.42
C LYS A 186 -12.43 -3.89 -1.63
N VAL A 187 -11.18 -3.88 -1.18
CA VAL A 187 -10.27 -2.75 -1.37
C VAL A 187 -10.08 -2.44 -2.86
N GLN A 188 -9.87 -3.46 -3.70
CA GLN A 188 -9.67 -3.28 -5.13
C GLN A 188 -10.93 -2.75 -5.85
N ARG A 189 -12.14 -3.20 -5.47
CA ARG A 189 -13.39 -2.59 -5.97
C ARG A 189 -13.50 -1.12 -5.58
N PHE A 190 -13.12 -0.76 -4.36
CA PHE A 190 -13.14 0.62 -3.89
C PHE A 190 -12.12 1.50 -4.63
N ASN A 191 -10.91 1.01 -4.88
CA ASN A 191 -9.91 1.73 -5.67
C ASN A 191 -10.42 2.00 -7.09
N ARG A 192 -10.98 1.00 -7.77
CA ARG A 192 -11.57 1.19 -9.10
C ARG A 192 -12.74 2.18 -9.10
N LEU A 193 -13.56 2.15 -8.05
CA LEU A 193 -14.65 3.12 -7.89
C LEU A 193 -14.09 4.55 -7.80
N ASN A 194 -13.05 4.77 -6.99
CA ASN A 194 -12.38 6.08 -6.90
C ASN A 194 -11.81 6.52 -8.25
N GLU A 195 -11.08 5.64 -8.93
CA GLU A 195 -10.47 5.93 -10.24
C GLU A 195 -11.53 6.36 -11.26
N ARG A 196 -12.65 5.64 -11.33
CA ARG A 196 -13.75 5.95 -12.27
C ARG A 196 -14.46 7.26 -11.94
N LEU A 197 -14.72 7.53 -10.66
CA LEU A 197 -15.29 8.81 -10.24
C LEU A 197 -14.36 9.98 -10.56
N GLN A 198 -13.05 9.82 -10.38
CA GLN A 198 -12.05 10.82 -10.75
C GLN A 198 -11.96 11.04 -12.28
N GLN A 199 -12.25 10.00 -13.07
CA GLN A 199 -12.38 10.10 -14.53
C GLN A 199 -13.69 10.77 -14.97
N GLY A 200 -14.63 10.99 -14.04
CA GLY A 200 -15.91 11.68 -14.29
C GLY A 200 -17.09 10.75 -14.59
N ASP A 201 -16.95 9.44 -14.38
CA ASP A 201 -18.07 8.48 -14.55
C ASP A 201 -19.21 8.84 -13.59
N ALA A 202 -20.46 8.66 -14.04
CA ALA A 202 -21.62 8.81 -13.17
C ALA A 202 -21.60 7.74 -12.06
N LEU A 203 -22.06 8.07 -10.85
CA LEU A 203 -21.97 7.16 -9.68
C LEU A 203 -22.49 5.74 -9.94
N LEU A 204 -23.62 5.62 -10.66
CA LEU A 204 -24.20 4.30 -10.97
C LEU A 204 -23.30 3.49 -11.92
N GLU A 205 -22.77 4.14 -12.95
CA GLU A 205 -21.83 3.52 -13.90
C GLU A 205 -20.55 3.11 -13.19
N ALA A 206 -19.92 4.03 -12.45
CA ALA A 206 -18.73 3.76 -11.64
C ALA A 206 -18.95 2.60 -10.66
N THR A 207 -20.14 2.51 -10.05
CA THR A 207 -20.52 1.42 -9.14
C THR A 207 -20.52 0.06 -9.83
N LEU A 208 -21.22 -0.06 -10.95
CA LEU A 208 -21.36 -1.33 -11.68
C LEU A 208 -20.01 -1.76 -12.26
N GLU A 209 -19.31 -0.82 -12.88
CA GLU A 209 -18.03 -1.04 -13.53
C GLU A 209 -16.89 -1.32 -12.55
N ALA A 210 -16.97 -0.81 -11.32
CA ALA A 210 -16.03 -1.19 -10.26
C ALA A 210 -16.21 -2.66 -9.80
N GLY A 211 -17.32 -3.30 -10.18
CA GLY A 211 -17.65 -4.70 -9.84
C GLY A 211 -18.58 -4.83 -8.63
N TYR A 212 -19.32 -3.78 -8.26
CA TYR A 212 -20.40 -3.89 -7.30
C TYR A 212 -21.67 -4.41 -7.98
N TYR A 213 -22.45 -5.19 -7.24
CA TYR A 213 -23.73 -5.70 -7.71
C TYR A 213 -24.80 -4.59 -7.78
N ASP A 214 -24.79 -3.70 -6.79
CA ASP A 214 -25.71 -2.57 -6.69
C ASP A 214 -25.11 -1.47 -5.79
N GLN A 215 -25.82 -0.34 -5.70
CA GLN A 215 -25.42 0.79 -4.86
C GLN A 215 -25.43 0.44 -3.35
N ALA A 216 -26.28 -0.49 -2.90
CA ALA A 216 -26.33 -0.88 -1.48
C ALA A 216 -25.11 -1.71 -1.05
N HIS A 217 -24.56 -2.53 -1.95
CA HIS A 217 -23.29 -3.22 -1.78
C HIS A 217 -22.14 -2.20 -1.72
N MET A 218 -22.09 -1.28 -2.67
CA MET A 218 -21.08 -0.21 -2.70
C MET A 218 -21.13 0.65 -1.43
N ASN A 219 -22.31 1.10 -1.01
CA ASN A 219 -22.48 1.89 0.22
C ASN A 219 -21.94 1.20 1.48
N ARG A 220 -22.13 -0.13 1.59
CA ARG A 220 -21.61 -0.91 2.72
C ARG A 220 -20.09 -0.98 2.71
N ASP A 221 -19.48 -1.19 1.54
CA ASP A 221 -18.03 -1.28 1.40
C ASP A 221 -17.38 0.10 1.62
N VAL A 222 -17.92 1.17 1.04
CA VAL A 222 -17.47 2.56 1.29
C VAL A 222 -17.52 2.89 2.77
N LYS A 223 -18.64 2.63 3.44
CA LYS A 223 -18.77 2.93 4.87
C LYS A 223 -17.78 2.14 5.72
N GLN A 224 -17.55 0.86 5.40
CA GLN A 224 -16.58 0.05 6.14
C GLN A 224 -15.14 0.53 5.92
N LEU A 225 -14.77 0.89 4.69
CA LEU A 225 -13.40 1.27 4.36
C LEU A 225 -13.08 2.70 4.79
N THR A 226 -14.02 3.63 4.69
CA THR A 226 -13.78 5.07 4.93
C THR A 226 -14.26 5.54 6.29
N GLY A 227 -15.18 4.81 6.93
CA GLY A 227 -15.89 5.26 8.13
C GLY A 227 -16.94 6.36 7.86
N LEU A 228 -17.02 6.88 6.64
CA LEU A 228 -17.94 7.94 6.25
C LEU A 228 -19.27 7.40 5.73
N THR A 229 -20.30 8.24 5.71
CA THR A 229 -21.48 7.93 4.90
C THR A 229 -21.11 8.07 3.41
N PRO A 230 -21.75 7.32 2.50
CA PRO A 230 -21.49 7.46 1.07
C PRO A 230 -21.64 8.89 0.56
N ARG A 231 -22.59 9.65 1.12
CA ARG A 231 -22.79 11.06 0.79
C ARG A 231 -21.60 11.92 1.23
N ASP A 232 -21.13 11.75 2.46
CA ASP A 232 -20.02 12.54 2.98
C ASP A 232 -18.71 12.22 2.28
N TRP A 233 -18.49 10.94 1.93
CA TRP A 233 -17.35 10.51 1.14
C TRP A 233 -17.39 11.09 -0.29
N LEU A 234 -18.55 11.07 -0.97
CA LEU A 234 -18.69 11.68 -2.30
C LEU A 234 -18.46 13.19 -2.31
N ASN A 235 -18.76 13.90 -1.21
CA ASN A 235 -18.47 15.33 -1.11
C ASN A 235 -16.97 15.63 -0.93
N GLN A 236 -16.16 14.62 -0.63
CA GLN A 236 -14.70 14.73 -0.43
C GLN A 236 -13.90 14.17 -1.61
N THR A 237 -14.55 13.51 -2.57
CA THR A 237 -13.94 12.86 -3.74
C THR A 237 -14.14 13.74 -4.96
#